data_AF-A0A4R5W201-F1
#
_entry.id   AF-A0A4R5W201-F1
#
_cell.length_a   1.000
_cell.length_b   1.000
_cell.length_c   1.000
_cell.angle_alpha   90.00
_cell.angle_beta   90.00
_cell.angle_gamma   90.00
#
_symmetry.space_group_name_H-M   'P 1'
#
loop_
_entity.id
_entity.type
_entity.pdbx_description
1 polymer ?
#
loop_
_entity_poly.entity_id
_entity_poly.type
_entity_poly.pdbx_seq_one_letter_code
_entity_poly.pdbx_strand_id
1 'polypeptide(L)'
;MKYFKSTFVVNRLTAMLSYMLFVMFVSASSTKAESETVSAEENDNPVCDVGGLKKLHSNLLKLVGNRAPQQGWDLTKAMVCFKGPEADKIVRRYITGDLMMRIGGPSGGQDYAVAKQSDELHNGYGRGNAWHATVELQGNDIWVNFMADEICWKGFTLRFDGKKWNIFELNSGCD
;
A
#
# COMPACT_ATOMS: atom_id res chain seq x y z
N MET A 1 -13.44 -45.38 -61.15
CA MET A 1 -14.55 -44.41 -60.96
C MET A 1 -13.93 -43.01 -60.95
N LYS A 2 -14.10 -42.28 -62.04
CA LYS A 2 -15.01 -41.12 -62.21
C LYS A 2 -14.39 -39.80 -61.72
N TYR A 3 -13.83 -39.10 -62.71
CA TYR A 3 -13.73 -37.65 -62.90
C TYR A 3 -14.67 -36.78 -62.06
N PHE A 4 -14.17 -35.63 -61.57
CA PHE A 4 -14.88 -34.36 -61.70
C PHE A 4 -13.88 -33.18 -61.86
N LYS A 5 -13.93 -32.56 -63.04
CA LYS A 5 -13.52 -31.17 -63.32
C LYS A 5 -14.51 -30.23 -62.62
N SER A 6 -14.08 -29.06 -62.13
CA SER A 6 -14.59 -27.79 -62.69
C SER A 6 -13.88 -26.56 -62.12
N THR A 7 -13.32 -25.82 -63.06
CA THR A 7 -12.97 -24.40 -63.10
C THR A 7 -13.94 -23.44 -62.43
N PHE A 8 -13.42 -22.39 -61.80
CA PHE A 8 -13.94 -21.03 -61.99
C PHE A 8 -12.80 -20.02 -62.13
N VAL A 9 -12.86 -19.32 -63.27
CA VAL A 9 -12.06 -18.16 -63.67
C VAL A 9 -12.78 -16.90 -63.15
N VAL A 10 -12.02 -15.82 -62.91
CA VAL A 10 -12.30 -14.41 -63.30
C VAL A 10 -11.57 -13.46 -62.35
N ASN A 11 -10.31 -13.17 -62.69
CA ASN A 11 -9.80 -11.85 -63.05
C ASN A 11 -10.63 -10.62 -62.60
N ARG A 12 -10.08 -9.74 -61.73
CA ARG A 12 -10.15 -8.27 -61.88
C ARG A 12 -9.02 -7.56 -61.13
N LEU A 13 -8.19 -6.88 -61.91
CA LEU A 13 -7.46 -5.68 -61.54
C LEU A 13 -8.35 -4.72 -60.75
N THR A 14 -7.82 -4.15 -59.67
CA THR A 14 -7.77 -2.68 -59.50
C THR A 14 -6.81 -2.31 -58.38
N ALA A 15 -5.75 -1.61 -58.77
CA ALA A 15 -4.96 -0.76 -57.90
C ALA A 15 -5.79 0.41 -57.39
N MET A 16 -5.55 0.82 -56.14
CA MET A 16 -5.62 2.20 -55.63
C MET A 16 -5.15 2.14 -54.17
N LEU A 17 -3.88 2.42 -53.89
CA LEU A 17 -3.45 3.74 -53.44
C LEU A 17 -4.50 4.42 -52.55
N SER A 18 -4.40 4.16 -51.25
CA SER A 18 -4.77 5.14 -50.24
C SER A 18 -3.96 4.87 -48.98
N TYR A 19 -2.69 5.29 -49.05
CA TYR A 19 -1.93 5.69 -47.88
C TYR A 19 -2.65 6.90 -47.28
N MET A 20 -3.64 6.68 -46.44
CA MET A 20 -4.18 7.71 -45.57
C MET A 20 -3.75 7.40 -44.14
N LEU A 21 -2.84 8.27 -43.68
CA LEU A 21 -2.46 8.50 -42.30
C LEU A 21 -3.61 8.18 -41.33
N PHE A 22 -3.53 7.04 -40.66
CA PHE A 22 -4.13 6.91 -39.33
C PHE A 22 -3.07 7.41 -38.35
N VAL A 23 -3.05 8.73 -38.16
CA VAL A 23 -2.33 9.35 -37.05
C VAL A 23 -2.90 8.74 -35.78
N MET A 24 -2.13 7.84 -35.19
CA MET A 24 -2.36 7.34 -33.84
C MET A 24 -2.25 8.54 -32.90
N PHE A 25 -3.36 9.20 -32.60
CA PHE A 25 -3.49 9.96 -31.37
C PHE A 25 -3.62 8.93 -30.23
N VAL A 26 -2.49 8.34 -29.85
CA VAL A 26 -2.32 7.83 -28.49
C VAL A 26 -2.28 9.08 -27.63
N SER A 27 -3.46 9.52 -27.21
CA SER A 27 -3.59 10.43 -26.09
C SER A 27 -3.03 9.69 -24.90
N ALA A 28 -1.75 9.92 -24.63
CA ALA A 28 -1.13 9.61 -23.37
C ALA A 28 -1.83 10.49 -22.32
N SER A 29 -2.97 10.02 -21.84
CA SER A 29 -3.55 10.46 -20.58
C SER A 29 -2.57 10.02 -19.50
N SER A 30 -1.50 10.80 -19.34
CA SER A 30 -0.68 10.78 -18.13
C SER A 30 -1.59 11.27 -17.01
N THR A 31 -2.43 10.36 -16.50
CA THR A 31 -2.98 10.48 -15.15
C THR A 31 -1.77 10.45 -14.24
N LYS A 32 -1.22 11.64 -13.97
CA LYS A 32 -0.49 11.92 -12.74
C LYS A 32 -1.43 11.39 -11.66
N ALA A 33 -1.11 10.24 -11.09
CA ALA A 33 -1.68 9.85 -9.82
C ALA A 33 -1.19 10.92 -8.85
N GLU A 34 -1.99 11.97 -8.72
CA GLU A 34 -1.86 12.96 -7.68
C GLU A 34 -2.04 12.16 -6.39
N SER A 35 -0.91 11.78 -5.80
CA SER A 35 -0.88 11.21 -4.46
C SER A 35 -1.55 12.25 -3.59
N GLU A 36 -2.82 12.01 -3.26
CA GLU A 36 -3.58 12.81 -2.32
C GLU A 36 -2.92 12.55 -0.96
N THR A 37 -1.85 13.29 -0.68
CA THR A 37 -1.17 13.27 0.60
C THR A 37 -2.10 14.00 1.56
N VAL A 38 -3.12 13.29 2.04
CA VAL A 38 -3.88 13.72 3.21
C VAL A 38 -2.96 13.51 4.40
N SER A 39 -1.98 14.41 4.54
CA SER A 39 -1.12 14.44 5.72
C SER A 39 -2.00 14.85 6.90
N ALA A 40 -2.26 13.88 7.76
CA ALA A 40 -2.89 14.12 9.04
C ALA A 40 -2.02 15.12 9.82
N GLU A 41 -2.57 16.29 10.15
CA GLU A 41 -1.94 17.29 11.01
C GLU A 41 -1.12 16.64 12.13
N GLU A 42 0.14 17.04 12.22
CA GLU A 42 1.10 16.61 13.22
C GLU A 42 0.49 16.71 14.63
N ASN A 43 0.63 15.65 15.42
CA ASN A 43 0.12 15.60 16.79
C ASN A 43 1.31 15.50 17.73
N ASP A 44 1.60 16.61 18.42
CA ASP A 44 2.64 16.67 19.45
C ASP A 44 2.29 15.86 20.71
N ASN A 45 1.09 15.29 20.77
CA ASN A 45 0.64 14.45 21.88
C ASN A 45 0.87 12.95 21.61
N PRO A 46 1.03 12.14 22.67
CA PRO A 46 1.06 10.69 22.56
C PRO A 46 -0.15 10.19 21.77
N VAL A 47 0.11 9.40 20.74
CA VAL A 47 -0.94 8.88 19.84
C VAL A 47 -1.92 7.99 20.59
N CYS A 48 -1.46 7.35 21.66
CA CYS A 48 -2.23 6.37 22.42
C CYS A 48 -3.11 6.98 23.52
N ASP A 49 -3.17 8.30 23.63
CA ASP A 49 -4.17 8.98 24.45
C ASP A 49 -5.54 9.07 23.74
N VAL A 50 -6.57 9.55 24.45
CA VAL A 50 -7.93 9.64 23.91
C VAL A 50 -8.02 10.58 22.70
N GLY A 51 -7.26 11.67 22.69
CA GLY A 51 -7.28 12.68 21.64
C GLY A 51 -6.56 12.20 20.38
N GLY A 52 -5.35 11.69 20.54
CA GLY A 52 -4.51 11.11 19.50
C GLY A 52 -5.17 9.91 18.83
N LEU A 53 -5.76 8.99 19.60
CA LEU A 53 -6.49 7.85 19.03
C LEU A 53 -7.69 8.31 18.21
N LYS A 54 -8.44 9.31 18.69
CA LYS A 54 -9.59 9.84 17.95
C LYS A 54 -9.16 10.50 16.63
N LYS A 55 -8.07 11.27 16.64
CA LYS A 55 -7.51 11.91 15.44
C LYS A 55 -7.02 10.86 14.43
N LEU A 56 -6.21 9.90 14.90
CA LEU A 56 -5.71 8.80 14.08
C LEU A 56 -6.85 7.98 13.48
N HIS A 57 -7.85 7.61 14.30
CA HIS A 57 -9.02 6.86 13.84
C HIS A 57 -9.78 7.62 12.75
N SER A 58 -10.07 8.91 12.97
CA SER A 58 -10.76 9.76 12.00
C SER A 58 -10.01 9.84 10.67
N ASN A 59 -8.70 10.03 10.71
CA ASN A 59 -7.89 10.13 9.50
C ASN A 59 -7.78 8.79 8.79
N LEU A 60 -7.58 7.69 9.52
CA LEU A 60 -7.57 6.36 8.94
C LEU A 60 -8.91 6.04 8.25
N LEU A 61 -10.04 6.33 8.90
CA LEU A 61 -11.38 6.06 8.37
C LEU A 61 -11.63 6.74 7.02
N LYS A 62 -11.10 7.97 6.83
CA LYS A 62 -11.17 8.66 5.52
C LYS A 62 -10.46 7.86 4.43
N LEU A 63 -9.33 7.22 4.75
CA LEU A 63 -8.52 6.47 3.79
C LEU A 63 -9.04 5.06 3.55
N VAL A 64 -9.48 4.34 4.59
CA VAL A 64 -10.03 2.98 4.42
C VAL A 64 -11.40 3.01 3.76
N GLY A 65 -12.21 4.04 4.04
CA GLY A 65 -13.58 4.16 3.54
C GLY A 65 -14.44 2.95 3.94
N ASN A 66 -15.12 2.34 2.97
CA ASN A 66 -15.98 1.17 3.20
C ASN A 66 -15.22 -0.17 3.19
N ARG A 67 -13.90 -0.15 3.01
CA ARG A 67 -13.07 -1.37 2.94
C ARG A 67 -12.75 -1.82 4.35
N ALA A 68 -13.54 -2.75 4.90
CA ALA A 68 -13.34 -3.35 6.23
C ALA A 68 -12.85 -2.34 7.31
N PRO A 69 -13.58 -1.22 7.53
CA PRO A 69 -13.06 -0.07 8.29
C PRO A 69 -12.67 -0.43 9.73
N GLN A 70 -13.50 -1.24 10.40
CA GLN A 70 -13.20 -1.69 11.75
C GLN A 70 -11.92 -2.53 11.81
N GLN A 71 -11.73 -3.43 10.83
CA GLN A 71 -10.54 -4.27 10.77
C GLN A 71 -9.27 -3.43 10.54
N GLY A 72 -9.34 -2.45 9.63
CA GLY A 72 -8.23 -1.51 9.40
C GLY A 72 -7.88 -0.74 10.67
N TRP A 73 -8.89 -0.27 11.41
CA TRP A 73 -8.68 0.41 12.69
C TRP A 73 -8.09 -0.50 13.76
N ASP A 74 -8.61 -1.71 13.94
CA ASP A 74 -8.11 -2.66 14.94
C ASP A 74 -6.64 -3.01 14.70
N LEU A 75 -6.25 -3.17 13.43
CA LEU A 75 -4.86 -3.38 13.01
C LEU A 75 -3.97 -2.19 13.34
N THR A 76 -4.37 -0.99 12.91
CA THR A 76 -3.60 0.22 13.16
C THR A 76 -3.44 0.47 14.66
N LYS A 77 -4.53 0.34 15.42
CA LYS A 77 -4.49 0.50 16.88
C LYS A 77 -3.59 -0.54 17.55
N ALA A 78 -3.62 -1.79 17.09
CA ALA A 78 -2.75 -2.85 17.60
C ALA A 78 -1.27 -2.56 17.32
N MET A 79 -0.94 -2.10 16.12
CA MET A 79 0.43 -1.79 15.69
C MET A 79 1.01 -0.53 16.34
N VAL A 80 0.17 0.46 16.65
CA VAL A 80 0.60 1.77 17.16
C VAL A 80 0.59 1.83 18.69
N CYS A 81 -0.38 1.16 19.34
CA CYS A 81 -0.66 1.38 20.76
C CYS A 81 -0.69 0.15 21.65
N PHE A 82 -0.98 -1.05 21.13
CA PHE A 82 -1.10 -2.22 21.99
C PHE A 82 0.26 -2.86 22.28
N LYS A 83 0.38 -3.42 23.48
CA LYS A 83 1.58 -4.12 23.97
C LYS A 83 1.24 -5.57 24.29
N GLY A 84 2.24 -6.44 24.15
CA GLY A 84 2.22 -7.80 24.69
C GLY A 84 1.53 -8.83 23.79
N PRO A 85 1.40 -10.08 24.27
CA PRO A 85 1.04 -11.23 23.45
C PRO A 85 -0.31 -11.11 22.71
N GLU A 86 -1.26 -10.36 23.25
CA GLU A 86 -2.57 -10.19 22.61
C GLU A 86 -2.50 -9.25 21.40
N ALA A 87 -1.64 -8.23 21.44
CA ALA A 87 -1.35 -7.37 20.29
C ALA A 87 -0.69 -8.19 19.17
N ASP A 88 0.34 -8.96 19.53
CA ASP A 88 1.05 -9.85 18.61
C ASP A 88 0.09 -10.84 17.94
N LYS A 89 -0.85 -11.40 18.70
CA LYS A 89 -1.85 -12.33 18.19
C LYS A 89 -2.80 -11.68 17.19
N ILE A 90 -3.21 -10.44 17.42
CA ILE A 90 -4.03 -9.66 16.47
C ILE A 90 -3.22 -9.44 15.19
N VAL A 91 -2.02 -8.88 15.31
CA VAL A 91 -1.15 -8.51 14.19
C VAL A 91 -0.77 -9.73 13.33
N ARG A 92 -0.34 -10.83 13.96
CA ARG A 92 0.07 -12.06 13.27
C ARG A 92 -1.02 -12.68 12.40
N ARG A 93 -2.29 -12.49 12.77
CA ARG A 93 -3.44 -13.01 12.00
C ARG A 93 -3.56 -12.39 10.61
N TYR A 94 -3.05 -11.18 10.44
CA TYR A 94 -3.29 -10.36 9.25
C TYR A 94 -2.01 -10.04 8.48
N ILE A 95 -0.93 -10.74 8.77
CA ILE A 95 0.26 -10.73 7.93
C ILE A 95 0.16 -11.95 7.02
N THR A 96 0.37 -11.73 5.73
CA THR A 96 0.27 -12.77 4.71
C THR A 96 1.66 -13.05 4.14
N GLY A 97 2.27 -14.15 4.57
CA GLY A 97 3.59 -14.57 4.08
C GLY A 97 4.75 -13.86 4.79
N ASP A 98 5.87 -13.72 4.08
CA ASP A 98 7.05 -13.02 4.57
C ASP A 98 6.81 -11.50 4.55
N LEU A 99 7.30 -10.81 5.59
CA LEU A 99 7.21 -9.35 5.66
C LEU A 99 8.39 -8.74 4.91
N MET A 100 8.08 -7.80 4.02
CA MET A 100 9.10 -6.89 3.52
C MET A 100 9.41 -5.87 4.62
N MET A 101 10.68 -5.69 4.92
CA MET A 101 11.17 -4.64 5.80
C MET A 101 11.96 -3.64 4.99
N ARG A 102 11.49 -2.40 4.97
CA ARG A 102 12.21 -1.28 4.40
C ARG A 102 12.99 -0.56 5.49
N ILE A 103 14.31 -0.55 5.38
CA ILE A 103 15.22 0.09 6.32
C ILE A 103 15.76 1.36 5.65
N GLY A 104 15.47 2.51 6.24
CA GLY A 104 16.10 3.78 5.85
C GLY A 104 17.46 3.93 6.54
N GLY A 105 18.53 4.06 5.76
CA GLY A 105 19.87 4.35 6.27
C GLY A 105 20.20 5.85 6.28
N PRO A 106 21.19 6.29 7.08
CA PRO A 106 21.57 7.71 7.24
C PRO A 106 22.07 8.38 5.94
N SER A 107 22.39 7.60 4.91
CA SER A 107 22.82 8.10 3.59
C SER A 107 21.68 8.29 2.58
N GLY A 108 20.41 8.18 2.99
CA GLY A 108 19.24 8.33 2.11
C GLY A 108 18.97 7.14 1.18
N GLY A 109 19.73 6.05 1.33
CA GLY A 109 19.47 4.78 0.66
C GLY A 109 18.29 4.04 1.31
N GLN A 110 17.44 3.44 0.48
CA GLN A 110 16.41 2.50 0.93
C GLN A 110 16.93 1.08 0.72
N ASP A 111 17.23 0.38 1.81
CA ASP A 111 17.54 -1.04 1.77
C ASP A 111 16.28 -1.84 2.09
N TYR A 112 16.03 -2.89 1.32
CA TYR A 112 14.93 -3.82 1.56
C TYR A 112 15.49 -5.13 2.09
N ALA A 113 15.05 -5.52 3.28
CA ALA A 113 15.30 -6.83 3.87
C ALA A 113 14.00 -7.63 3.89
N VAL A 114 14.07 -8.94 3.60
CA VAL A 114 12.95 -9.84 3.87
C VAL A 114 13.08 -10.27 5.33
N ALA A 115 12.16 -9.81 6.17
CA ALA A 115 12.14 -10.16 7.58
C ALA A 115 11.19 -11.32 7.82
N LYS A 116 11.65 -12.32 8.58
CA LYS A 116 10.75 -13.34 9.11
C LYS A 116 9.83 -12.69 10.14
N GLN A 117 8.55 -12.99 10.01
CA GLN A 117 7.45 -12.42 10.78
C GLN A 117 7.65 -12.44 12.31
N SER A 118 8.39 -13.42 12.83
CA SER A 118 8.59 -13.61 14.28
C SER A 118 9.52 -12.59 14.92
N ASP A 119 10.50 -12.09 14.18
CA ASP A 119 11.68 -11.45 14.79
C ASP A 119 11.47 -9.94 14.94
N GLU A 120 10.77 -9.29 14.00
CA GLU A 120 10.56 -7.84 14.00
C GLU A 120 9.34 -7.39 14.82
N LEU A 121 8.26 -8.18 14.84
CA LEU A 121 7.09 -7.86 15.66
C LEU A 121 7.42 -7.86 17.16
N HIS A 122 8.33 -8.73 17.58
CA HIS A 122 8.75 -8.84 18.98
C HIS A 122 9.62 -7.64 19.44
N ASN A 123 10.31 -6.98 18.49
CA ASN A 123 11.26 -5.91 18.74
C ASN A 123 10.66 -4.49 18.76
N GLY A 124 9.34 -4.37 18.88
CA GLY A 124 8.72 -3.16 19.42
C GLY A 124 8.21 -2.15 18.40
N TYR A 125 7.36 -2.61 17.47
CA TYR A 125 6.40 -1.70 16.85
C TYR A 125 5.43 -1.16 17.91
N GLY A 126 5.36 0.17 18.04
CA GLY A 126 4.31 0.87 18.79
C GLY A 126 4.08 0.42 20.23
N ARG A 127 5.14 0.31 21.04
CA ARG A 127 5.05 0.00 22.48
C ARG A 127 4.41 1.16 23.25
N GLY A 128 3.14 1.48 23.00
CA GLY A 128 2.29 2.44 23.74
C GLY A 128 2.84 3.87 23.84
N ASN A 129 3.95 4.14 23.16
CA ASN A 129 4.70 5.39 23.19
C ASN A 129 4.82 5.92 21.76
N ALA A 130 3.83 5.66 20.91
CA ALA A 130 3.82 6.22 19.57
C ALA A 130 3.53 7.72 19.65
N TRP A 131 4.32 8.52 18.94
CA TRP A 131 4.12 9.96 18.77
C TRP A 131 3.99 10.28 17.28
N HIS A 132 3.40 11.42 16.96
CA HIS A 132 3.35 11.94 15.58
C HIS A 132 2.85 10.91 14.55
N ALA A 133 1.82 10.11 14.88
CA ALA A 133 1.32 9.12 13.95
C ALA A 133 0.60 9.79 12.76
N THR A 134 1.07 9.50 11.57
CA THR A 134 0.49 9.93 10.30
C THR A 134 -0.04 8.73 9.53
N VAL A 135 -1.07 8.98 8.71
CA VAL A 135 -1.62 8.00 7.78
C VAL A 135 -1.70 8.65 6.41
N GLU A 136 -1.23 7.94 5.39
CA GLU A 136 -1.16 8.44 4.02
C GLU A 136 -1.65 7.36 3.06
N LEU A 137 -2.33 7.76 1.99
CA LEU A 137 -2.70 6.85 0.92
C LEU A 137 -1.64 6.91 -0.17
N GLN A 138 -1.02 5.78 -0.48
CA GLN A 138 -0.09 5.63 -1.60
C GLN A 138 -0.60 4.58 -2.57
N GLY A 139 -1.19 5.04 -3.68
CA GLY A 139 -1.88 4.16 -4.61
C GLY A 139 -3.05 3.44 -3.92
N ASN A 140 -2.96 2.12 -3.79
CA ASN A 140 -3.97 1.29 -3.12
C ASN A 140 -3.63 0.94 -1.66
N ASP A 141 -2.46 1.35 -1.20
CA ASP A 141 -1.95 1.02 0.12
C ASP A 141 -2.06 2.21 1.07
N ILE A 142 -2.24 1.92 2.35
CA ILE A 142 -2.22 2.94 3.40
C ILE A 142 -0.92 2.80 4.17
N TRP A 143 -0.14 3.86 4.18
CA TRP A 143 1.10 3.97 4.93
C TRP A 143 0.78 4.57 6.27
N VAL A 144 1.22 3.94 7.34
CA VAL A 144 1.10 4.46 8.70
C VAL A 144 2.52 4.65 9.23
N ASN A 145 2.88 5.88 9.60
CA ASN A 145 4.18 6.20 10.18
C ASN A 145 3.98 6.80 11.56
N PHE A 146 4.93 6.58 12.46
CA PHE A 146 4.92 7.14 13.81
C PHE A 146 6.33 7.11 14.40
N MET A 147 6.59 7.96 15.37
CA MET A 147 7.82 7.91 16.17
C MET A 147 7.61 6.94 17.33
N ALA A 148 8.48 5.93 17.44
CA ALA A 148 8.45 4.99 18.57
C ALA A 148 9.30 5.48 19.76
N ASP A 149 10.28 6.33 19.46
CA ASP A 149 11.14 7.11 20.34
C ASP A 149 11.50 8.42 19.62
N GLU A 150 12.24 9.33 20.27
CA GLU A 150 12.54 10.67 19.72
C GLU A 150 13.48 10.65 18.49
N ILE A 151 14.10 9.51 18.16
CA ILE A 151 15.21 9.43 17.19
C ILE A 151 14.84 8.56 15.98
N CYS A 152 13.95 7.59 16.17
CA CYS A 152 13.59 6.61 15.17
C CYS A 152 12.11 6.68 14.81
N TRP A 153 11.85 6.80 13.49
CA TRP A 153 10.54 6.59 12.94
C TRP A 153 10.32 5.09 12.63
N LYS A 154 9.08 4.66 12.81
CA LYS A 154 8.58 3.35 12.46
C LYS A 154 7.32 3.51 11.63
N GLY A 155 6.96 2.47 10.92
CA GLY A 155 5.75 2.46 10.14
C GLY A 155 5.39 1.07 9.63
N PHE A 156 4.21 0.99 9.05
CA PHE A 156 3.76 -0.19 8.36
C PHE A 156 2.83 0.20 7.21
N THR A 157 2.75 -0.70 6.24
CA THR A 157 1.88 -0.56 5.07
C THR A 157 0.72 -1.54 5.18
N LEU A 158 -0.50 -1.02 5.10
CA LEU A 158 -1.72 -1.81 4.97
C LEU A 158 -2.09 -1.93 3.50
N ARG A 159 -2.26 -3.18 3.04
CA ARG A 159 -2.77 -3.49 1.71
C ARG A 159 -4.12 -4.18 1.80
N PHE A 160 -5.09 -3.70 1.03
CA PHE A 160 -6.41 -4.34 0.95
C PHE A 160 -6.40 -5.42 -0.13
N ASP A 161 -6.49 -6.68 0.29
CA ASP A 161 -6.55 -7.83 -0.60
C ASP A 161 -7.54 -8.87 -0.07
N GLY A 162 -8.29 -9.52 -0.97
CA GLY A 162 -9.22 -10.57 -0.60
C GLY A 162 -10.29 -10.13 0.40
N LYS A 163 -10.74 -8.87 0.33
CA LYS A 163 -11.73 -8.23 1.23
C LYS A 163 -11.24 -7.98 2.67
N LYS A 164 -9.93 -8.06 2.91
CA LYS A 164 -9.33 -7.79 4.22
C LYS A 164 -8.09 -6.91 4.09
N TRP A 165 -7.82 -6.14 5.13
CA TRP A 165 -6.53 -5.48 5.29
C TRP A 165 -5.48 -6.49 5.75
N ASN A 166 -4.30 -6.42 5.14
CA ASN A 166 -3.12 -7.17 5.55
C ASN A 166 -1.96 -6.20 5.77
N ILE A 167 -1.08 -6.53 6.71
CA ILE A 167 0.19 -5.82 6.87
C ILE A 167 1.14 -6.39 5.83
N PHE A 168 1.52 -5.54 4.88
CA PHE A 168 2.32 -5.91 3.72
C PHE A 168 3.81 -5.60 3.92
N GLU A 169 4.10 -4.46 4.52
CA GLU A 169 5.47 -3.98 4.71
C GLU A 169 5.59 -3.36 6.11
N LEU A 170 6.76 -3.53 6.71
CA LEU A 170 7.23 -2.80 7.87
C LEU A 170 8.31 -1.82 7.43
N ASN A 171 8.32 -0.62 7.97
CA ASN A 171 9.32 0.38 7.65
C ASN A 171 9.89 1.00 8.92
N SER A 172 11.20 1.20 8.95
CA SER A 172 11.88 1.88 10.05
C SER A 172 13.08 2.67 9.55
N GLY A 173 13.42 3.73 10.26
CA GLY A 173 14.62 4.50 10.03
C GLY A 173 14.92 5.36 11.24
N CYS A 174 16.20 5.64 11.46
CA CYS A 174 16.68 6.54 12.49
C CYS A 174 17.61 7.54 11.81
N ASP A 175 17.69 8.75 12.35
CA ASP A 175 18.78 9.68 12.04
C ASP A 175 20.08 9.24 12.76
#